data_AF-A0A160V817-F1
#
_entry.id   AF-A0A160V817-F1
#
_cell.length_a   1.000
_cell.length_b   1.000
_cell.length_c   1.000
_cell.angle_alpha   90.00
_cell.angle_beta   90.00
_cell.angle_gamma   90.00
#
_symmetry.space_group_name_H-M   'P 1'
#
loop_
_entity.id
_entity.type
_entity.pdbx_description
1 polymer ?
#
loop_
_entity_poly.entity_id
_entity_poly.type
_entity_poly.pdbx_seq_one_letter_code
_entity_poly.pdbx_strand_id
1 'polypeptide(L)'
;MNFGPLPMVNGITRIEGRFLGQPEALAAVKGTAGTNLDSKIALDLGLVTFIPDDIDWEDEIRLALEERASFSPDALTGMEASLRFGGPETMESKIFGRLSAWQNWIFQRPNASGDQGALQLYGTGAKIQFDKGRV
;
A
#
# COMPACT_ATOMS: atom_id res chain seq x y z
N MET A 1 -19.91 11.34 -1.32
CA MET A 1 -19.04 10.33 -1.96
C MET A 1 -17.88 9.91 -1.05
N ASN A 2 -17.15 10.83 -0.42
CA ASN A 2 -15.92 10.53 0.33
C ASN A 2 -16.10 9.70 1.62
N PHE A 3 -17.30 9.69 2.22
CA PHE A 3 -17.62 9.02 3.49
C PHE A 3 -18.59 7.83 3.32
N GLY A 4 -18.58 7.14 2.18
CA GLY A 4 -19.50 6.02 2.00
C GLY A 4 -19.22 5.14 0.79
N PRO A 5 -19.77 5.46 -0.39
CA PRO A 5 -19.98 4.50 -1.48
C PRO A 5 -18.71 3.88 -2.10
N LEU A 6 -17.53 4.36 -1.74
CA LEU A 6 -16.25 3.94 -2.33
C LEU A 6 -15.29 3.38 -1.26
N PRO A 7 -15.65 2.28 -0.58
CA PRO A 7 -14.74 1.64 0.36
C PRO A 7 -13.53 1.06 -0.36
N MET A 8 -12.42 0.97 0.35
CA MET A 8 -11.27 0.17 -0.05
C MET A 8 -11.55 -1.30 0.24
N VAL A 9 -10.66 -2.19 -0.22
CA VAL A 9 -10.83 -3.64 -0.04
C VAL A 9 -10.87 -4.07 1.43
N ASN A 10 -10.34 -3.27 2.36
CA ASN A 10 -10.43 -3.51 3.81
C ASN A 10 -11.75 -3.02 4.45
N GLY A 11 -12.73 -2.62 3.64
CA GLY A 11 -14.09 -2.31 4.11
C GLY A 11 -14.29 -0.91 4.68
N ILE A 12 -13.25 -0.06 4.69
CA ILE A 12 -13.33 1.34 5.12
C ILE A 12 -13.05 2.29 3.96
N THR A 13 -13.58 3.50 4.03
CA THR A 13 -13.27 4.57 3.08
C THR A 13 -11.82 5.03 3.22
N ARG A 14 -11.28 5.71 2.20
CA ARG A 14 -9.92 6.27 2.24
C ARG A 14 -9.75 7.31 3.35
N ILE A 15 -10.81 8.06 3.66
CA ILE A 15 -10.76 9.09 4.70
C ILE A 15 -10.76 8.47 6.10
N GLU A 16 -11.53 7.39 6.31
CA GLU A 16 -11.45 6.58 7.54
C GLU A 16 -10.08 5.93 7.69
N GLY A 17 -9.49 5.44 6.59
CA GLY A 17 -8.13 4.88 6.59
C GLY A 17 -7.06 5.92 6.92
N ARG A 18 -7.21 7.16 6.43
CA ARG A 18 -6.29 8.27 6.74
C ARG A 18 -6.33 8.65 8.23
N PHE A 19 -7.52 8.63 8.84
CA PHE A 19 -7.73 8.94 10.26
C PHE A 19 -7.94 7.67 11.10
N LEU A 20 -7.24 6.58 10.76
CA LEU A 20 -7.39 5.30 11.44
C LEU A 20 -7.11 5.46 12.95
N GLY A 21 -8.07 5.07 13.77
CA GLY A 21 -7.99 5.22 15.23
C GLY A 21 -8.21 6.65 15.75
N GLN A 22 -8.60 7.59 14.89
CA GLN A 22 -8.81 9.01 15.24
C GLN A 22 -10.25 9.46 14.90
N PRO A 23 -11.27 8.95 15.62
CA PRO A 23 -12.67 9.23 15.31
C PRO A 23 -13.03 10.73 15.45
N GLU A 24 -12.37 11.47 16.35
CA GLU A 24 -12.60 12.91 16.53
C GLU A 24 -12.12 13.72 15.32
N ALA A 25 -10.92 13.41 14.80
CA ALA A 25 -10.40 14.05 13.59
C ALA A 25 -11.28 13.76 12.38
N LEU A 26 -11.74 12.52 12.23
CA LEU A 26 -12.69 12.14 11.19
C LEU A 26 -14.03 12.89 11.30
N ALA A 27 -14.55 13.07 12.52
CA ALA A 27 -15.77 13.84 12.76
C ALA A 27 -15.61 15.32 12.42
N ALA A 28 -14.47 15.93 12.78
CA ALA A 28 -14.15 17.32 12.43
C ALA A 28 -14.15 17.52 10.91
N VAL A 29 -13.48 16.62 10.17
CA VAL A 29 -13.43 16.62 8.70
C VAL A 29 -14.82 16.40 8.07
N LYS A 30 -15.66 15.56 8.68
CA LYS A 30 -17.04 15.37 8.23
C LYS A 30 -17.90 16.62 8.46
N GLY A 31 -17.62 17.39 9.51
CA GLY A 31 -18.29 18.67 9.80
C GLY A 31 -18.04 19.76 8.75
N THR A 32 -16.93 19.69 8.02
CA THR A 32 -16.60 20.63 6.94
C THR A 32 -17.00 20.09 5.56
N ALA A 33 -17.85 19.06 5.48
CA ALA A 33 -18.29 18.52 4.22
C ALA A 33 -19.16 19.54 3.45
N GLY A 34 -18.85 19.76 2.17
CA GLY A 34 -19.58 20.68 1.31
C GLY A 34 -19.13 22.14 1.40
N THR A 35 -18.13 22.46 2.23
CA THR A 35 -17.48 23.77 2.27
C THR A 35 -16.20 23.78 1.45
N ASN A 36 -15.86 24.93 0.86
CA ASN A 36 -14.55 25.14 0.25
C ASN A 36 -13.48 25.27 1.34
N LEU A 37 -12.38 24.54 1.20
CA LEU A 37 -11.25 24.58 2.12
C LEU A 37 -10.06 25.18 1.38
N ASP A 38 -9.36 26.11 2.01
CA ASP A 38 -8.04 26.54 1.54
C ASP A 38 -6.95 25.54 1.97
N SER A 39 -5.73 25.77 1.50
CA SER A 39 -4.57 24.92 1.80
C SER A 39 -4.26 24.82 3.29
N LYS A 40 -4.39 25.93 4.03
CA LYS A 40 -4.10 25.96 5.47
C LYS A 40 -5.10 25.15 6.27
N ILE A 41 -6.40 25.34 6.00
CA ILE A 41 -7.47 24.57 6.64
C ILE A 41 -7.34 23.10 6.27
N ALA A 42 -7.01 22.78 5.01
CA ALA A 42 -6.79 21.39 4.61
C ALA A 42 -5.61 20.74 5.34
N LEU A 43 -4.50 21.45 5.57
CA LEU A 43 -3.38 20.94 6.36
C LEU A 43 -3.77 20.78 7.84
N ASP A 44 -4.46 21.76 8.43
CA ASP A 44 -4.86 21.75 9.84
C ASP A 44 -5.87 20.64 10.16
N LEU A 45 -6.77 20.35 9.22
CA LEU A 45 -7.66 19.19 9.27
C LEU A 45 -6.94 17.87 8.97
N GLY A 46 -5.66 17.93 8.61
CA GLY A 46 -4.86 16.78 8.25
C GLY A 46 -5.34 16.09 6.99
N LEU A 47 -5.96 16.79 6.03
CA LEU A 47 -6.41 16.24 4.74
C LEU A 47 -5.27 16.10 3.71
N VAL A 48 -4.23 16.93 3.84
CA VAL A 48 -3.03 16.91 3.00
C VAL A 48 -1.78 16.66 3.84
N THR A 49 -0.67 16.30 3.21
CA THR A 49 0.58 15.95 3.91
C THR A 49 1.40 17.20 4.27
N PHE A 50 1.49 18.16 3.37
CA PHE A 50 2.19 19.45 3.54
C PHE A 50 1.69 20.45 2.49
N ILE A 51 2.04 21.74 2.63
CA ILE A 51 1.59 22.85 1.78
C ILE A 51 2.75 23.80 1.46
N PRO A 52 3.64 23.47 0.50
CA PRO A 52 4.72 24.38 0.12
C PRO A 52 4.14 25.65 -0.49
N ASP A 53 4.85 26.76 -0.33
CA ASP A 53 4.55 27.99 -1.05
C ASP A 53 5.03 27.91 -2.51
N ASP A 54 4.81 28.97 -3.28
CA ASP A 54 5.17 29.04 -4.69
C ASP A 54 6.68 29.07 -4.95
N ILE A 55 7.48 29.40 -3.94
CA ILE A 55 8.94 29.42 -4.02
C ILE A 55 9.49 28.02 -3.83
N ASP A 56 8.97 27.28 -2.85
CA ASP A 56 9.48 25.96 -2.46
C ASP A 56 8.83 24.79 -3.22
N TRP A 57 7.66 25.01 -3.86
CA TRP A 57 6.86 23.96 -4.51
C TRP A 57 7.65 23.08 -5.48
N GLU A 58 8.37 23.69 -6.41
CA GLU A 58 9.09 22.96 -7.46
C GLU A 58 10.20 22.09 -6.87
N ASP A 59 10.92 22.59 -5.88
CA ASP A 59 12.02 21.86 -5.26
C ASP A 59 11.53 20.76 -4.30
N GLU A 60 10.55 21.03 -3.45
CA GLU A 60 10.04 20.01 -2.51
C GLU A 60 9.39 18.83 -3.25
N ILE A 61 8.60 19.10 -4.28
CA ILE A 61 7.95 18.04 -5.06
C ILE A 61 8.98 17.26 -5.89
N ARG A 62 9.95 17.95 -6.51
CA ARG A 62 11.03 17.31 -7.26
C ARG A 62 11.85 16.40 -6.36
N LEU A 63 12.26 16.88 -5.18
CA LEU A 63 13.03 16.07 -4.23
C LEU A 63 12.24 14.83 -3.78
N ALA A 64 10.96 14.96 -3.45
CA ALA A 64 10.13 13.81 -3.07
C ALA A 64 10.04 12.75 -4.19
N LEU A 65 10.00 13.18 -5.47
CA LEU A 65 9.98 12.29 -6.62
C LEU A 65 11.36 11.64 -6.90
N GLU A 66 12.44 12.41 -6.76
CA GLU A 66 13.81 11.92 -6.91
C GLU A 66 14.14 10.88 -5.82
N GLU A 67 13.81 11.17 -4.56
CA GLU A 67 13.96 10.23 -3.44
C GLU A 67 13.18 8.95 -3.72
N ARG A 68 11.93 9.09 -4.15
CA ARG A 68 11.07 7.96 -4.50
C ARG A 68 11.67 7.08 -5.61
N ALA A 69 12.33 7.67 -6.59
CA ALA A 69 13.02 6.95 -7.66
C ALA A 69 14.35 6.34 -7.20
N SER A 70 14.98 6.89 -6.15
CA SER A 70 16.27 6.42 -5.63
C SER A 70 16.15 5.20 -4.71
N PHE A 71 15.00 5.00 -4.06
CA PHE A 71 14.80 3.88 -3.13
C PHE A 71 14.55 2.54 -3.84
N SER A 72 14.83 1.44 -3.13
CA SER A 72 14.50 0.10 -3.62
C SER A 72 13.00 -0.03 -3.89
N PRO A 73 12.59 -0.41 -5.11
CA PRO A 73 11.18 -0.58 -5.45
C PRO A 73 10.52 -1.71 -4.64
N ASP A 74 11.28 -2.75 -4.27
CA ASP A 74 10.79 -3.86 -3.45
C ASP A 74 10.44 -3.36 -2.04
N ALA A 75 11.32 -2.56 -1.43
CA ALA A 75 11.11 -2.01 -0.11
C ALA A 75 9.92 -1.04 -0.09
N LEU A 76 9.82 -0.15 -1.09
CA LEU A 76 8.71 0.79 -1.20
C LEU A 76 7.35 0.09 -1.38
N THR A 77 7.32 -0.98 -2.18
CA THR A 77 6.10 -1.79 -2.36
C THR A 77 5.65 -2.42 -1.06
N GLY A 78 6.59 -3.00 -0.28
CA GLY A 78 6.29 -3.57 1.04
C GLY A 78 5.82 -2.54 2.06
N MET A 79 6.47 -1.37 2.07
CA MET A 79 6.10 -0.24 2.92
C MET A 79 4.67 0.25 2.60
N GLU A 80 4.34 0.45 1.33
CA GLU A 80 3.00 0.89 0.91
C GLU A 80 1.90 -0.11 1.22
N ALA A 81 2.17 -1.39 1.00
CA ALA A 81 1.21 -2.45 1.32
C ALA A 81 0.85 -2.41 2.82
N SER A 82 1.82 -2.09 3.67
CA SER A 82 1.63 -2.01 5.12
C SER A 82 0.97 -0.69 5.55
N LEU A 83 1.41 0.45 5.02
CA LEU A 83 0.89 1.76 5.41
C LEU A 83 -0.53 2.02 4.88
N ARG A 84 -0.84 1.59 3.65
CA ARG A 84 -2.16 1.85 3.04
C ARG A 84 -3.26 0.94 3.57
N PHE A 85 -2.91 -0.28 4.00
CA PHE A 85 -3.86 -1.30 4.45
C PHE A 85 -3.67 -1.64 5.92
N GLY A 86 -3.42 -0.61 6.75
CA GLY A 86 -3.48 -0.75 8.20
C GLY A 86 -4.91 -0.95 8.71
N GLY A 87 -5.02 -1.54 9.91
CA GLY A 87 -6.29 -1.66 10.63
C GLY A 87 -7.08 -2.93 10.27
N PRO A 88 -8.37 -2.83 9.89
CA PRO A 88 -9.21 -4.00 9.64
C PRO A 88 -8.71 -4.90 8.52
N GLU A 89 -8.88 -6.22 8.67
CA GLU A 89 -8.65 -7.21 7.61
C GLU A 89 -9.97 -7.87 7.17
N THR A 90 -10.24 -7.81 5.87
CA THR A 90 -11.31 -8.52 5.14
C THR A 90 -10.76 -9.73 4.38
N MET A 91 -11.64 -10.52 3.74
CA MET A 91 -11.22 -11.61 2.86
C MET A 91 -10.31 -11.10 1.73
N GLU A 92 -10.69 -9.99 1.08
CA GLU A 92 -9.97 -9.39 -0.03
C GLU A 92 -8.59 -8.88 0.42
N SER A 93 -8.51 -8.19 1.56
CA SER A 93 -7.23 -7.73 2.10
C SER A 93 -6.30 -8.89 2.49
N LYS A 94 -6.86 -10.02 2.97
CA LYS A 94 -6.08 -11.23 3.25
C LYS A 94 -5.59 -11.93 1.99
N ILE A 95 -6.35 -11.86 0.90
CA ILE A 95 -5.92 -12.33 -0.42
C ILE A 95 -4.71 -11.51 -0.87
N PHE A 96 -4.82 -10.18 -0.93
CA PHE A 96 -3.72 -9.31 -1.40
C PHE A 96 -2.54 -9.18 -0.43
N GLY A 97 -2.78 -9.34 0.87
CA GLY A 97 -1.76 -9.32 1.91
C GLY A 97 -1.20 -10.71 2.14
N ARG A 98 -1.77 -11.44 3.10
CA ARG A 98 -1.27 -12.74 3.56
C ARG A 98 -1.03 -13.74 2.43
N LEU A 99 -2.02 -14.00 1.58
CA LEU A 99 -1.90 -15.03 0.55
C LEU A 99 -0.91 -14.60 -0.54
N SER A 100 -1.09 -13.41 -1.14
CA SER A 100 -0.23 -12.93 -2.22
C SER A 100 1.21 -12.68 -1.78
N ALA A 101 1.47 -12.18 -0.57
CA ALA A 101 2.85 -11.98 -0.09
C ALA A 101 3.60 -13.31 0.06
N TRP A 102 2.97 -14.33 0.64
CA TRP A 102 3.55 -15.68 0.71
C TRP A 102 3.76 -16.27 -0.67
N GLN A 103 2.81 -16.08 -1.58
CA GLN A 103 2.93 -16.55 -2.96
C GLN A 103 4.06 -15.86 -3.72
N ASN A 104 4.23 -14.55 -3.56
CA ASN A 104 5.32 -13.79 -4.17
C ASN A 104 6.68 -14.29 -3.68
N TRP A 105 6.81 -14.59 -2.38
CA TRP A 105 8.02 -15.19 -1.84
C TRP A 105 8.30 -16.59 -2.42
N ILE A 106 7.28 -17.42 -2.61
CA ILE A 106 7.42 -18.73 -3.27
C ILE A 106 7.88 -18.54 -4.73
N PHE A 107 7.28 -17.61 -5.47
CA PHE A 107 7.58 -17.39 -6.89
C PHE A 107 9.00 -16.90 -7.18
N GLN A 108 9.65 -16.24 -6.22
CA GLN A 108 11.02 -15.78 -6.37
C GLN A 108 12.07 -16.86 -6.05
N ARG A 109 11.65 -18.08 -5.65
CA ARG A 109 12.57 -19.14 -5.19
C ARG A 109 12.78 -20.26 -6.22
N PRO A 110 14.00 -20.85 -6.28
CA PRO A 110 14.35 -21.87 -7.28
C PRO A 110 13.45 -23.12 -7.27
N ASN A 111 12.96 -23.53 -6.10
CA ASN A 111 12.06 -24.68 -5.97
C ASN A 111 10.80 -24.55 -6.85
N ALA A 112 10.28 -23.32 -7.03
CA ALA A 112 9.11 -23.07 -7.87
C ALA A 112 9.49 -22.76 -9.32
N SER A 113 10.31 -21.73 -9.52
CA SER A 113 10.53 -21.06 -10.81
C SER A 113 11.93 -21.22 -11.41
N GLY A 114 12.84 -21.93 -10.74
CA GLY A 114 14.19 -22.20 -11.27
C GLY A 114 14.18 -23.22 -12.43
N ASP A 115 15.32 -23.36 -13.11
CA ASP A 115 15.47 -24.23 -14.29
C ASP A 115 15.15 -25.70 -14.01
N GLN A 116 15.37 -26.16 -12.77
CA GLN A 116 15.01 -27.51 -12.28
C GLN A 116 13.83 -27.47 -11.29
N GLY A 117 13.08 -26.36 -11.28
CA GLY A 117 11.95 -26.09 -10.41
C GLY A 117 10.66 -26.75 -10.87
N ALA A 118 9.67 -26.75 -9.99
CA ALA A 118 8.41 -27.46 -10.20
C ALA A 118 7.62 -26.98 -11.44
N LEU A 119 7.63 -25.67 -11.72
CA LEU A 119 6.89 -25.11 -12.86
C LEU A 119 7.53 -25.48 -14.21
N GLN A 120 8.87 -25.43 -14.30
CA GLN A 120 9.60 -25.70 -15.55
C GLN A 120 9.56 -27.18 -15.94
N LEU A 121 9.63 -28.08 -14.96
CA LEU A 121 9.66 -29.53 -15.22
C LEU A 121 8.28 -30.15 -15.41
N TYR A 122 7.19 -29.38 -15.23
CA TYR A 122 5.84 -29.88 -15.43
C TYR A 122 5.65 -30.42 -16.87
N GLY A 123 5.19 -31.67 -17.00
CA GLY A 123 5.00 -32.33 -18.29
C GLY A 123 6.24 -32.95 -18.93
N THR A 124 7.44 -32.74 -18.38
CA THR A 124 8.69 -33.30 -18.93
C THR A 124 8.96 -34.75 -18.52
N GLY A 125 8.32 -35.23 -17.44
CA GLY A 125 8.61 -36.52 -16.82
C GLY A 125 9.87 -36.54 -15.94
N ALA A 126 10.63 -35.45 -15.88
CA ALA A 126 11.80 -35.32 -15.02
C ALA A 126 11.41 -35.13 -13.54
N LYS A 127 12.26 -35.62 -12.63
CA LYS A 127 12.05 -35.47 -11.19
C LYS A 127 12.59 -34.12 -10.71
N ILE A 128 11.73 -33.39 -9.99
CA ILE A 128 12.06 -32.07 -9.42
C ILE A 128 13.05 -32.22 -8.26
N GLN A 129 14.05 -31.35 -8.21
CA GLN A 129 15.00 -31.24 -7.10
C GLN A 129 14.60 -30.09 -6.19
N PHE A 130 14.22 -30.41 -4.96
CA PHE A 130 13.87 -29.41 -3.96
C PHE A 130 14.97 -29.24 -2.92
N ASP A 131 15.30 -27.99 -2.59
CA ASP A 131 15.91 -27.68 -1.31
C ASP A 131 14.87 -27.93 -0.20
N LYS A 132 15.22 -28.81 0.75
CA LYS A 132 14.35 -29.26 1.85
C LYS A 132 14.55 -28.46 3.14
N GLY A 133 15.50 -27.52 3.16
CA GLY A 133 15.64 -26.58 4.27
C GLY A 133 14.36 -25.77 4.49
N ARG A 134 13.95 -25.63 5.75
CA ARG A 134 12.89 -24.69 6.15
C ARG A 134 13.48 -23.29 6.37
N VAL A 135 12.65 -22.26 6.23
CA VAL A 135 12.98 -20.84 6.42
C VAL A 135 12.03 -20.26 7.46
#